data_AF-A0A2N3T2B3-F1
#
_entry.id   AF-A0A2N3T2B3-F1
#
_cell.length_a   1.000
_cell.length_b   1.000
_cell.length_c   1.000
_cell.angle_alpha   90.00
_cell.angle_beta   90.00
_cell.angle_gamma   90.00
#
_symmetry.space_group_name_H-M   'P 1'
#
loop_
_entity.id
_entity.type
_entity.pdbx_description
1 polymer ?
#
loop_
_entity_poly.entity_id
_entity_poly.type
_entity_poly.pdbx_seq_one_letter_code
_entity_poly.pdbx_strand_id
1 'polypeptide(L)' 'MKRVAIILLVFLIVVWSSFIVWEMQITKWERTITGPATRVDLVLILPILIGITIYVIDQIITISKKK' A
#
# COMPACT_ATOMS: atom_id res chain seq x y z
N MET A 1 -16.56 15.20 8.47
CA MET A 1 -16.00 13.97 9.10
C MET A 1 -16.17 12.73 8.21
N LYS A 2 -17.40 12.28 7.88
CA LYS A 2 -17.60 11.08 7.02
C LYS A 2 -16.91 11.14 5.64
N ARG A 3 -16.97 12.30 4.94
CA ARG A 3 -16.32 12.48 3.63
C ARG A 3 -14.79 12.28 3.68
N VAL A 4 -14.13 12.73 4.75
CA VAL A 4 -12.67 12.60 4.92
C VAL A 4 -12.28 11.14 5.10
N ALA A 5 -13.00 10.39 5.94
CA ALA A 5 -12.77 8.95 6.10
C ALA A 5 -12.95 8.17 4.80
N ILE A 6 -13.94 8.53 3.98
CA ILE A 6 -14.14 7.92 2.65
C ILE A 6 -12.96 8.23 1.73
N ILE A 7 -12.50 9.48 1.68
CA ILE A 7 -11.33 9.86 0.87
C ILE A 7 -10.08 9.08 1.30
N LEU A 8 -9.86 8.92 2.60
CA LEU A 8 -8.75 8.15 3.16
C LEU A 8 -8.82 6.66 2.80
N LEU A 9 -10.03 6.08 2.81
CA LEU A 9 -10.24 4.69 2.36
C LEU A 9 -9.98 4.54 0.86
N VAL A 10 -10.49 5.45 0.04
CA VAL A 10 -10.24 5.45 -1.41
C VAL A 10 -8.75 5.59 -1.69
N PHE A 11 -8.05 6.47 -0.95
CA PHE A 11 -6.60 6.61 -1.03
C PHE A 11 -5.87 5.29 -0.73
N LEU A 12 -6.24 4.58 0.34
CA LEU A 12 -5.64 3.27 0.64
C LEU A 12 -5.89 2.25 -0.47
N ILE A 13 -7.10 2.21 -1.02
CA ILE A 13 -7.43 1.30 -2.13
C ILE A 13 -6.55 1.59 -3.34
N VAL A 14 -6.38 2.86 -3.72
CA VAL A 14 -5.54 3.25 -4.87
C VAL A 14 -4.08 2.88 -4.64
N VAL A 15 -3.55 3.15 -3.45
CA VAL A 15 -2.16 2.86 -3.09
C VAL A 15 -1.88 1.35 -3.10
N TRP A 16 -2.73 0.55 -2.45
CA TRP A 16 -2.60 -0.91 -2.46
C TRP A 16 -2.79 -1.52 -3.86
N SER A 17 -3.75 -1.00 -4.64
CA SER A 17 -3.95 -1.47 -6.03
C SER A 17 -2.72 -1.20 -6.88
N SER A 18 -2.11 -0.02 -6.72
CA SER A 18 -0.88 0.34 -7.44
C SER A 18 0.29 -0.57 -7.07
N PHE A 19 0.45 -0.89 -5.78
CA PHE A 19 1.44 -1.85 -5.31
C PHE A 19 1.22 -3.25 -5.89
N ILE A 20 -0.03 -3.74 -5.92
CA ILE A 20 -0.36 -5.04 -6.52
C ILE A 20 -0.01 -5.07 -8.02
N VAL A 21 -0.33 -4.00 -8.75
CA VAL A 21 0.02 -3.90 -10.18
C VAL A 21 1.54 -3.92 -10.36
N TRP A 22 2.29 -3.21 -9.52
CA TRP A 22 3.76 -3.26 -9.51
C TRP A 22 4.28 -4.68 -9.29
N GLU A 23 3.79 -5.38 -8.26
CA GLU A 23 4.18 -6.76 -7.95
C GLU A 23 3.91 -7.71 -9.12
N MET A 24 2.78 -7.54 -9.81
CA MET A 24 2.47 -8.33 -11.01
C MET A 24 3.48 -8.09 -12.13
N GLN A 25 3.95 -6.85 -12.32
CA GLN A 25 4.96 -6.55 -13.33
C GLN A 25 6.33 -7.11 -12.95
N ILE A 26 6.75 -6.95 -11.68
CA ILE A 26 8.02 -7.51 -11.21
C ILE A 26 8.02 -9.03 -11.28
N THR A 27 6.95 -9.69 -10.87
CA THR A 27 6.84 -11.16 -10.97
C THR A 27 6.95 -11.64 -12.43
N LYS A 28 6.37 -10.89 -13.38
CA LYS A 28 6.52 -11.20 -14.81
C LYS A 28 7.95 -11.01 -15.27
N TRP A 29 8.60 -9.92 -14.85
CA TRP A 29 9.97 -9.62 -15.19
C TRP A 29 10.94 -10.65 -14.60
N GLU A 30 10.78 -11.05 -13.34
CA GLU A 30 11.59 -12.09 -12.67
C GLU A 30 11.59 -13.41 -13.44
N ARG A 31 10.46 -13.78 -14.06
CA ARG A 31 10.37 -14.98 -14.90
C ARG A 31 11.17 -14.90 -16.19
N THR A 32 11.57 -13.70 -16.61
CA THR A 32 12.34 -13.48 -17.85
C THR A 32 13.85 -13.38 -17.65
N ILE A 33 14.32 -13.32 -16.40
CA ILE A 33 15.75 -13.24 -16.06
C ILE A 33 16.25 -14.58 -15.50
N THR A 34 17.46 -14.97 -15.88
CA THR A 34 18.08 -16.27 -15.53
C THR A 34 19.01 -16.21 -14.31
N GLY A 35 18.96 -15.13 -13.52
CA GLY A 35 19.80 -14.91 -12.34
C GLY A 35 18.99 -14.61 -11.07
N PRO A 36 19.62 -14.65 -9.88
CA PRO A 36 18.95 -14.33 -8.63
C PRO A 36 18.48 -12.87 -8.63
N ALA A 37 17.17 -12.66 -8.62
CA ALA A 37 16.55 -11.35 -8.47
C ALA A 37 16.44 -11.01 -6.97
N THR A 38 17.21 -10.02 -6.51
CA THR A 38 17.10 -9.54 -5.13
C THR A 38 16.01 -8.46 -5.05
N ARG A 39 14.99 -8.70 -4.22
CA ARG A 39 13.82 -7.82 -4.07
C ARG A 39 14.01 -6.74 -3.03
N VAL A 40 14.98 -5.86 -3.29
CA VAL A 40 15.30 -4.70 -2.44
C VAL A 40 14.11 -3.72 -2.38
N ASP A 41 13.37 -3.60 -3.47
CA ASP A 41 12.15 -2.81 -3.55
C ASP A 41 11.11 -3.26 -2.52
N LEU A 42 10.87 -4.56 -2.38
CA LEU A 42 9.87 -5.09 -1.46
C LEU A 42 10.27 -4.86 0.00
N VAL A 43 11.57 -4.97 0.32
CA VAL A 43 12.11 -4.72 1.66
C VAL A 43 11.92 -3.25 2.09
N LEU A 44 11.97 -2.30 1.14
CA LEU A 44 11.79 -0.88 1.42
C LEU A 44 10.33 -0.44 1.37
N ILE A 45 9.59 -0.86 0.33
CA ILE A 45 8.23 -0.37 0.05
C ILE A 45 7.23 -0.98 1.03
N LEU A 46 7.35 -2.28 1.35
CA LEU A 46 6.33 -2.97 2.16
C LEU A 46 6.21 -2.41 3.58
N PRO A 47 7.31 -2.14 4.34
CA PRO A 47 7.20 -1.52 5.66
C PRO A 47 6.58 -0.11 5.62
N ILE A 48 6.93 0.68 4.60
CA ILE A 48 6.35 2.02 4.41
C ILE A 48 4.85 1.91 4.13
N LEU A 49 4.44 0.98 3.26
CA LEU A 49 3.04 0.75 2.92
C LEU A 49 2.21 0.33 4.14
N ILE A 50 2.76 -0.55 4.98
CA ILE A 50 2.16 -0.97 6.26
C ILE A 50 2.05 0.22 7.20
N GLY A 51 3.10 1.03 7.34
CA GLY A 51 3.10 2.24 8.18
C GLY A 51 2.02 3.24 7.76
N ILE A 52 1.91 3.51 6.46
CA ILE A 52 0.85 4.37 5.90
C ILE A 52 -0.53 3.77 6.19
N THR A 53 -0.69 2.46 6.04
CA THR A 53 -1.97 1.78 6.30
C THR A 53 -2.41 1.93 7.76
N ILE A 54 -1.49 1.68 8.71
CA ILE A 54 -1.76 1.83 10.14
C ILE A 54 -2.12 3.28 10.45
N TYR A 55 -1.34 4.25 9.96
CA TYR A 55 -1.60 5.67 10.17
C TYR A 55 -2.99 6.08 9.66
N VAL A 56 -3.36 5.68 8.44
CA VAL A 56 -4.66 6.04 7.87
C VAL A 56 -5.81 5.40 8.65
N ILE A 57 -5.67 4.15 9.09
CA ILE A 57 -6.68 3.48 9.93
C ILE A 57 -6.86 4.22 11.26
N ASP A 58 -5.76 4.59 11.93
CA ASP A 58 -5.80 5.37 13.18
C ASP A 58 -6.52 6.72 12.99
N GLN A 59 -6.25 7.43 11.89
CA GLN A 59 -6.95 8.66 11.54
C GLN A 59 -8.45 8.43 11.35
N ILE A 60 -8.85 7.36 10.66
CA ILE A 60 -10.27 7.01 10.46
C ILE A 60 -10.95 6.72 11.81
N ILE A 61 -10.32 5.95 12.69
CA ILE A 61 -10.83 5.64 14.04
C ILE A 61 -10.98 6.93 14.86
N THR A 62 -9.97 7.79 14.85
CA THR A 62 -9.97 9.06 15.58
C THR A 62 -11.08 10.01 15.09
N ILE A 63 -11.28 10.10 13.78
CA ILE A 63 -12.38 10.89 13.17
C ILE A 63 -13.74 10.30 13.56
N SER A 64 -13.85 8.98 13.67
CA SER A 64 -15.08 8.30 14.08
C SER A 64 -15.42 8.55 15.56
N LYS A 65 -14.43 8.53 16.45
CA LYS A 65 -14.59 8.77 17.90
C LYS A 65 -14.91 10.22 18.27
N LYS A 66 -14.51 11.20 17.46
CA LYS A 66 -14.81 12.63 17.66
C LYS A 66 -16.25 13.02 17.30
N LYS A 67 -17.11 12.06 16.95
CA LYS A 67 -18.47 12.26 16.45
C LYS A 67 -19.49 11.73 17.44
#